data_AF-A0A167YQV7-F1
#
_entry.id   AF-A0A167YQV7-F1
#
_cell.length_a   1.000
_cell.length_b   1.000
_cell.length_c   1.000
_cell.angle_alpha   90.00
_cell.angle_beta   90.00
_cell.angle_gamma   90.00
#
_symmetry.space_group_name_H-M   'P 1'
#
loop_
_entity.id
_entity.type
_entity.pdbx_description
1 polymer ?
#
loop_
_entity_poly.entity_id
_entity_poly.type
_entity_poly.pdbx_seq_one_letter_code
_entity_poly.pdbx_strand_id
1 'polypeptide(L)'
;MADNRPIPTLADEELEGLTRARVRFAQRRWIRSLIVREGQAILDWDIFLSQLNQYLLPTQYLQYVRDLLGRRWMTLLDVLEQVRLQEDRDNATMGWWQE
;
A
#
# COMPACT_ATOMS: atom_id res chain seq x y z
N MET A 1 -9.15 -38.01 -27.28
CA MET A 1 -10.09 -37.02 -27.85
C MET A 1 -10.48 -36.10 -26.72
N ALA A 2 -10.20 -34.80 -26.83
CA ALA A 2 -10.51 -33.84 -25.77
C ALA A 2 -12.02 -33.60 -25.74
N ASP A 3 -12.62 -33.72 -24.55
CA ASP A 3 -14.02 -33.44 -24.27
C ASP A 3 -14.29 -31.95 -24.57
N ASN A 4 -14.82 -31.64 -25.76
CA ASN A 4 -15.24 -30.29 -26.15
C ASN A 4 -16.54 -29.92 -25.41
N ARG A 5 -16.44 -29.71 -24.10
CA ARG A 5 -17.53 -29.10 -23.34
C ARG A 5 -17.50 -27.60 -23.65
N PRO A 6 -18.62 -26.99 -24.08
CA PRO A 6 -18.67 -25.55 -24.26
C PRO A 6 -18.33 -24.87 -22.94
N ILE A 7 -17.28 -24.05 -22.93
CA ILE A 7 -16.94 -23.22 -21.78
C ILE A 7 -18.06 -22.19 -21.65
N PRO A 8 -18.80 -22.15 -20.52
CA PRO A 8 -19.83 -21.15 -20.34
C PRO A 8 -19.17 -19.76 -20.37
N THR A 9 -19.49 -18.97 -21.38
CA THR A 9 -19.15 -17.55 -21.43
C THR A 9 -20.01 -16.80 -20.42
N LEU A 10 -19.36 -16.11 -19.50
CA LEU A 10 -20.01 -15.20 -18.55
C LEU A 10 -20.75 -14.09 -19.32
N ALA A 11 -21.81 -13.54 -18.71
CA ALA A 11 -22.46 -12.36 -19.27
C ALA A 11 -21.54 -11.14 -19.21
N ASP A 12 -21.69 -10.17 -20.12
CA ASP A 12 -20.83 -8.99 -20.20
C ASP A 12 -20.76 -8.21 -18.87
N GLU A 13 -21.85 -8.15 -18.11
CA GLU A 13 -21.92 -7.50 -16.79
C GLU A 13 -21.08 -8.22 -15.73
N GLU A 14 -21.03 -9.56 -15.76
CA GLU A 14 -20.22 -10.36 -14.84
C GLU A 14 -18.73 -10.24 -15.18
N LEU A 15 -18.40 -10.22 -16.48
CA LEU A 15 -17.05 -9.96 -16.99
C LEU A 15 -16.57 -8.55 -16.60
N GLU A 16 -17.43 -7.55 -16.70
CA GLU A 16 -17.12 -6.19 -16.28
C GLU A 16 -16.90 -6.11 -14.75
N GLY A 17 -17.75 -6.79 -13.97
CA GLY A 17 -17.61 -6.93 -12.52
C GLY A 17 -16.26 -7.53 -12.12
N LEU A 18 -15.87 -8.65 -12.75
CA LEU A 18 -14.58 -9.31 -12.53
C LEU A 18 -13.39 -8.43 -12.96
N THR A 19 -13.52 -7.70 -14.06
CA THR A 19 -12.48 -6.80 -14.55
C THR A 19 -12.25 -5.66 -13.56
N ARG A 20 -13.34 -5.03 -13.08
CA ARG A 20 -13.29 -3.99 -12.03
C ARG A 20 -12.68 -4.53 -10.74
N ALA A 21 -13.06 -5.73 -10.30
CA ALA A 21 -12.49 -6.38 -9.12
C ALA A 21 -10.98 -6.61 -9.28
N ARG A 22 -10.54 -7.15 -10.43
CA ARG A 22 -9.12 -7.40 -10.72
C ARG A 22 -8.29 -6.12 -10.71
N VAL A 23 -8.78 -5.03 -11.30
CA VAL A 23 -8.12 -3.73 -11.28
C VAL A 23 -7.97 -3.22 -9.85
N ARG A 24 -9.03 -3.29 -9.03
CA ARG A 24 -8.97 -2.92 -7.61
C ARG A 24 -7.95 -3.74 -6.83
N PHE A 25 -7.90 -5.06 -7.02
CA PHE A 25 -6.91 -5.92 -6.37
C PHE A 25 -5.46 -5.56 -6.78
N ALA A 26 -5.24 -5.31 -8.07
CA ALA A 26 -3.92 -4.90 -8.57
C ALA A 26 -3.49 -3.54 -7.96
N GLN A 27 -4.40 -2.57 -7.91
CA GLN A 27 -4.16 -1.27 -7.28
C GLN A 27 -3.86 -1.41 -5.78
N ARG A 28 -4.64 -2.19 -5.03
CA ARG A 28 -4.38 -2.44 -3.60
C ARG A 28 -3.02 -3.09 -3.37
N ARG A 29 -2.66 -4.08 -4.19
CA ARG A 29 -1.34 -4.72 -4.11
C ARG A 29 -0.22 -3.71 -4.35
N TRP A 30 -0.36 -2.85 -5.37
CA TRP A 30 0.62 -1.83 -5.68
C TRP A 30 0.78 -0.81 -4.54
N ILE A 31 -0.33 -0.28 -4.00
CA ILE A 31 -0.32 0.64 -2.86
C ILE A 31 0.38 0.00 -1.65
N ARG A 32 0.02 -1.24 -1.29
CA ARG A 32 0.66 -1.96 -0.18
C ARG A 32 2.16 -2.15 -0.40
N SER A 33 2.58 -2.49 -1.62
CA SER A 33 4.00 -2.63 -1.94
C SER A 33 4.78 -1.32 -1.80
N LEU A 34 4.16 -0.21 -2.18
CA LEU A 34 4.75 1.12 -2.07
C LEU A 34 4.90 1.51 -0.59
N ILE A 35 3.86 1.30 0.22
CA ILE A 35 3.87 1.56 1.66
C ILE A 35 5.00 0.78 2.36
N VAL A 36 5.13 -0.52 2.07
CA VAL A 36 6.20 -1.35 2.64
C VAL A 36 7.58 -0.81 2.25
N ARG A 37 7.77 -0.45 0.98
CA ARG A 37 9.04 0.08 0.48
C ARG A 37 9.40 1.41 1.12
N GLU A 38 8.46 2.36 1.20
CA GLU A 38 8.71 3.67 1.81
C GLU A 38 8.94 3.55 3.33
N GLY A 39 8.18 2.68 4.01
CA GLY A 39 8.40 2.37 5.42
C GLY A 39 9.79 1.81 5.68
N GLN A 40 10.23 0.84 4.87
CA GLN A 40 11.58 0.28 4.97
C GLN A 40 12.65 1.35 4.77
N ALA A 41 12.51 2.21 3.75
CA ALA A 41 13.48 3.28 3.50
C ALA A 41 13.59 4.24 4.70
N ILE A 42 12.48 4.63 5.32
CA ILE A 42 12.50 5.50 6.51
C ILE A 42 13.24 4.81 7.67
N LEU A 43 12.97 3.54 7.92
CA LEU A 43 13.64 2.76 8.97
C LEU A 43 15.14 2.63 8.70
N ASP A 44 15.54 2.33 7.46
CA ASP A 44 16.95 2.22 7.08
C ASP A 44 17.69 3.55 7.30
N TRP A 45 17.05 4.68 6.99
CA TRP A 45 17.60 6.01 7.27
C TRP A 45 17.71 6.31 8.77
N ASP A 46 16.71 5.94 9.57
CA ASP A 46 16.76 6.13 11.03
C ASP A 46 17.88 5.30 11.67
N ILE A 47 18.04 4.05 11.24
CA ILE A 47 19.13 3.16 11.66
C ILE A 47 20.49 3.78 11.28
N PHE A 48 20.64 4.22 10.02
CA PHE A 48 21.86 4.87 9.55
C PHE A 48 22.21 6.11 10.39
N LEU A 49 21.25 7.00 10.64
CA LEU A 49 21.47 8.21 11.44
C LEU A 49 21.82 7.90 12.89
N SER A 50 21.20 6.86 13.46
CA SER A 50 21.38 6.46 14.86
C SER A 50 22.73 5.79 15.09
N GLN A 51 23.18 4.96 14.14
CA GLN A 51 24.35 4.10 14.29
C GLN A 51 25.62 4.67 13.65
N LEU A 52 25.54 5.30 12.48
CA LEU A 52 26.73 5.67 11.69
C LEU A 52 27.08 7.16 11.77
N ASN A 53 26.12 8.01 12.11
CA ASN A 53 26.26 9.43 11.80
C ASN A 53 26.71 10.34 12.95
N GLN A 54 26.89 9.80 14.16
CA GLN A 54 27.36 10.57 15.33
C GLN A 54 28.77 11.17 15.10
N TYR A 55 29.51 10.67 14.11
CA TYR A 55 30.90 11.05 13.82
C TYR A 55 31.12 11.67 12.43
N LEU A 56 30.09 11.77 11.57
CA LEU A 56 30.24 12.13 10.15
C LEU A 56 29.52 13.42 9.76
N LEU A 57 28.39 13.77 10.40
CA LEU A 57 27.62 14.97 10.04
C LEU A 57 27.62 16.01 11.17
N PRO A 58 27.83 17.31 10.84
CA PRO A 58 27.61 18.39 11.80
C PRO A 58 26.18 18.37 12.34
N THR A 59 26.02 18.70 13.63
CA THR A 59 24.75 18.60 14.37
C THR A 59 23.55 19.24 13.66
N GLN A 60 23.76 20.40 13.02
CA GLN A 60 22.72 21.12 12.28
C GLN A 60 22.13 20.31 11.11
N TYR A 61 22.97 19.57 10.38
CA TYR A 61 22.52 18.73 9.26
C TYR A 61 21.84 17.47 9.77
N LEU A 62 22.32 16.92 10.89
CA LEU A 62 21.71 15.76 11.53
C LEU A 62 20.29 16.10 12.03
N GLN A 63 20.11 17.28 12.64
CA GLN A 63 18.80 17.79 13.05
C GLN A 63 17.86 17.95 11.84
N TYR A 64 18.35 18.57 10.76
CA TYR A 64 17.56 18.77 9.54
C TYR A 64 17.08 17.44 8.93
N VAL A 65 17.94 16.43 8.83
CA VAL A 65 17.56 15.13 8.28
C VAL A 65 16.58 14.42 9.20
N ARG A 66 16.73 14.51 10.53
CA ARG A 66 15.76 13.98 11.50
C ARG A 66 14.39 14.62 11.34
N ASP A 67 14.33 15.94 11.21
CA ASP A 67 13.06 16.65 10.99
C ASP A 67 12.39 16.23 9.68
N LEU A 68 13.18 16.04 8.62
CA LEU A 68 12.69 15.55 7.33
C LEU A 68 12.11 14.13 7.44
N LEU A 69 12.82 13.22 8.14
CA LEU A 69 12.33 11.86 8.39
C LEU A 69 11.07 11.85 9.24
N GLY A 70 11.01 12.69 10.27
CA GLY A 70 9.81 12.85 11.10
C GLY A 70 8.59 13.27 10.28
N ARG A 71 8.74 14.26 9.37
CA ARG A 71 7.65 14.66 8.46
C ARG A 71 7.24 13.53 7.53
N ARG A 72 8.20 12.82 6.93
CA ARG A 72 7.92 11.67 6.06
C ARG A 72 7.20 10.55 6.80
N TRP A 73 7.58 10.29 8.05
CA TRP A 73 6.92 9.32 8.91
C TRP A 73 5.47 9.70 9.18
N MET A 74 5.19 10.96 9.52
CA MET A 74 3.82 11.44 9.71
C MET A 74 2.98 11.27 8.46
N THR A 75 3.50 11.63 7.28
CA THR A 75 2.80 11.41 6.01
C THR A 75 2.52 9.93 5.75
N LEU A 76 3.46 9.04 6.08
CA LEU A 76 3.24 7.60 5.93
C LEU A 76 2.11 7.10 6.85
N LEU A 77 2.05 7.60 8.09
CA LEU A 77 0.97 7.27 9.03
C LEU A 77 -0.40 7.76 8.52
N ASP A 78 -0.48 8.98 7.99
CA ASP A 78 -1.72 9.53 7.41
C ASP A 78 -2.19 8.66 6.22
N VAL A 79 -1.27 8.25 5.35
CA VAL A 79 -1.58 7.36 4.22
C VAL A 79 -2.06 5.99 4.71
N LEU A 80 -1.41 5.42 5.72
CA LEU A 80 -1.82 4.15 6.33
C LEU A 80 -3.23 4.23 6.93
N GLU A 81 -3.56 5.32 7.60
CA GLU A 81 -4.90 5.56 8.14
C GLU A 81 -5.95 5.63 7.01
N GLN A 82 -5.67 6.40 5.94
CA GLN A 82 -6.57 6.48 4.79
C GLN A 82 -6.79 5.13 4.11
N VAL A 83 -5.73 4.33 3.96
CA VAL A 83 -5.82 2.98 3.39
C VAL A 83 -6.66 2.08 4.28
N ARG A 84 -6.47 2.13 5.60
CA ARG A 84 -7.31 1.38 6.55
C ARG A 84 -8.79 1.77 6.43
N LEU A 85 -9.10 3.07 6.44
CA LEU A 85 -10.48 3.57 6.30
C LEU A 85 -11.10 3.13 4.97
N GLN A 86 -10.33 3.11 3.88
CA GLN A 86 -10.79 2.61 2.60
C GLN A 86 -11.06 1.09 2.64
N GLU A 87 -10.20 0.31 3.29
CA GLU A 87 -10.41 -1.13 3.47
C GLU A 87 -11.65 -1.42 4.33
N ASP A 88 -11.88 -0.66 5.40
CA ASP A 88 -13.08 -0.78 6.25
C ASP A 88 -14.35 -0.48 5.45
N ARG A 89 -14.34 0.57 4.61
CA ARG A 89 -15.45 0.88 3.69
C ARG A 89 -15.67 -0.23 2.67
N ASP A 90 -14.61 -0.70 2.04
CA ASP A 90 -14.71 -1.74 1.01
C ASP A 90 -15.25 -3.06 1.62
N ASN A 91 -14.86 -3.39 2.84
CA ASN A 91 -15.37 -4.56 3.58
C ASN A 91 -16.84 -4.39 3.99
N ALA A 92 -17.22 -3.22 4.50
CA ALA A 92 -18.62 -2.91 4.81
C ALA A 92 -19.49 -3.02 3.56
N THR A 93 -19.02 -2.50 2.43
CA THR A 93 -19.74 -2.59 1.16
C THR A 93 -19.89 -4.05 0.73
N MET A 94 -18.83 -4.88 0.80
CA MET A 94 -18.91 -6.30 0.44
C MET A 94 -19.82 -7.12 1.37
N GLY A 95 -19.91 -6.76 2.65
CA GLY A 95 -20.85 -7.39 3.59
C GLY A 95 -22.32 -7.19 3.20
N TRP A 96 -22.64 -6.11 2.47
CA TRP A 96 -23.99 -5.82 1.97
C TRP A 96 -24.33 -6.59 0.68
N TRP A 97 -23.35 -7.18 -0.01
CA TRP A 97 -23.58 -8.04 -1.18
C TRP A 97 -23.75 -9.52 -0.82
N GLN A 98 -23.65 -9.88 0.47
CA GLN A 98 -23.82 -11.25 0.97
C GLN A 98 -25.20 -11.52 1.61
N GLU A 99 -26.06 -10.50 1.73
CA GLU A 99 -27.48 -10.60 2.11
C GLU A 99 -28.38 -10.50 0.88
#